data_AF-A0A0F9URR5-F1
#
_entry.id   AF-A0A0F9URR5-F1
#
_cell.length_a   1.000
_cell.length_b   1.000
_cell.length_c   1.000
_cell.angle_alpha   90.00
_cell.angle_beta   90.00
_cell.angle_gamma   90.00
#
_symmetry.space_group_name_H-M   'P 1'
#
loop_
_entity.id
_entity.type
_entity.pdbx_description
1 polymer ?
#
loop_
_entity_poly.entity_id
_entity_poly.type
_entity_poly.pdbx_seq_one_letter_code
_entity_poly.pdbx_strand_id
1 'polypeptide(L)'
;MKSIVLGHDAKRIRLHHEMVDEAGQVQATAEHMLMHVDTEAGRASPMAAPLTERLAALSPGQSGLEVPEHAGRPIRDIGWPEPEVS
;
A
#
# COMPACT_ATOMS: atom_id res chain seq x y z
N MET A 1 6.50 -6.48 -10.79
CA MET A 1 5.77 -5.80 -9.70
C MET A 1 6.76 -5.10 -8.79
N LYS A 2 6.52 -3.82 -8.46
CA LYS A 2 7.31 -3.04 -7.49
C LYS A 2 6.48 -2.85 -6.21
N SER A 3 7.14 -2.90 -5.05
CA SER A 3 6.49 -2.77 -3.74
C SER A 3 7.30 -1.85 -2.86
N ILE A 4 6.62 -0.90 -2.21
CA ILE A 4 7.23 -0.02 -1.21
C ILE A 4 6.41 0.02 0.06
N VAL A 5 7.09 0.30 1.19
CA VAL A 5 6.44 0.50 2.48
C VAL A 5 6.24 1.99 2.65
N LEU A 6 4.99 2.42 2.74
CA LEU A 6 4.65 3.84 2.96
C LEU A 6 4.68 4.22 4.45
N GLY A 7 4.61 3.22 5.33
CA GLY A 7 4.69 3.40 6.76
C GLY A 7 4.25 2.15 7.50
N HIS A 8 4.57 2.07 8.78
CA HIS A 8 4.10 1.02 9.66
C HIS A 8 4.00 1.55 11.10
N ASP A 9 3.26 0.84 11.93
CA ASP A 9 3.30 1.00 13.38
C ASP A 9 3.47 -0.37 14.05
N ALA A 10 3.12 -0.48 15.33
CA ALA A 10 3.22 -1.71 16.08
C ALA A 10 2.46 -2.89 15.44
N LYS A 11 1.37 -2.64 14.70
CA LYS A 11 0.47 -3.69 14.19
C LYS A 11 -0.07 -3.47 12.76
N ARG A 12 0.20 -2.32 12.15
CA ARG A 12 -0.25 -1.99 10.79
C ARG A 12 0.92 -1.78 9.86
N ILE A 13 0.73 -2.13 8.59
CA ILE A 13 1.68 -1.84 7.50
C ILE A 13 0.89 -1.21 6.36
N ARG A 14 1.34 -0.04 5.89
CA ARG A 14 0.83 0.62 4.69
C ARG A 14 1.76 0.32 3.54
N LEU A 15 1.27 -0.34 2.49
CA LEU A 15 2.03 -0.72 1.30
C LEU A 15 1.48 -0.02 0.06
N HIS A 16 2.36 0.21 -0.90
CA HIS A 16 2.00 0.55 -2.27
C HIS A 16 2.62 -0.44 -3.26
N HIS A 17 1.82 -0.87 -4.23
CA HIS A 17 2.22 -1.78 -5.29
C HIS A 17 2.02 -1.15 -6.67
N GLU A 18 2.97 -1.43 -7.56
CA GLU A 18 2.84 -1.19 -8.99
C GLU A 18 3.00 -2.52 -9.74
N MET A 19 1.99 -2.89 -10.51
CA MET A 19 2.10 -3.95 -11.51
C MET A 19 2.61 -3.32 -12.79
N VAL A 20 3.73 -3.86 -13.29
CA VAL A 20 4.40 -3.36 -14.50
C VAL A 20 4.46 -4.48 -15.52
N ASP A 21 4.30 -4.13 -16.80
CA ASP A 21 4.54 -5.05 -17.92
C ASP A 21 6.03 -5.21 -18.23
N GLU A 22 6.33 -5.95 -19.30
CA GLU A 22 7.70 -6.21 -19.76
C GLU A 22 8.42 -4.96 -20.27
N ALA A 23 7.68 -3.96 -20.77
CA ALA A 23 8.22 -2.67 -21.20
C ALA A 23 8.42 -1.69 -20.03
N GLY A 24 8.01 -2.07 -18.82
CA GLY A 24 8.11 -1.26 -17.60
C GLY A 24 6.96 -0.27 -17.41
N GLN A 25 5.88 -0.35 -18.21
CA GLN A 25 4.71 0.51 -18.06
C GLN A 25 3.85 0.03 -16.89
N VAL A 26 3.35 0.98 -16.08
CA VAL A 26 2.46 0.67 -14.95
C VAL A 26 1.07 0.33 -15.48
N GLN A 27 0.65 -0.90 -15.25
CA GLN A 27 -0.64 -1.44 -15.68
C GLN A 27 -1.71 -1.36 -14.59
N ALA A 28 -1.29 -1.45 -13.32
CA ALA A 28 -2.18 -1.28 -12.17
C ALA A 28 -1.39 -0.81 -10.94
N THR A 29 -2.08 -0.08 -10.06
CA THR A 29 -1.56 0.32 -8.76
C THR A 29 -2.50 -0.14 -7.66
N ALA A 30 -1.95 -0.38 -6.46
CA ALA A 30 -2.74 -0.70 -5.30
C ALA A 30 -2.08 -0.21 -4.02
N GLU A 31 -2.82 0.56 -3.23
CA GLU A 31 -2.44 0.92 -1.88
C GLU A 31 -3.21 0.06 -0.88
N HIS A 32 -2.50 -0.58 0.05
CA HIS A 32 -3.09 -1.46 1.04
C HIS A 32 -2.72 -1.03 2.46
N MET A 33 -3.70 -1.12 3.37
CA MET A 33 -3.46 -1.13 4.81
C MET A 33 -3.63 -2.56 5.31
N LEU A 34 -2.54 -3.17 5.77
CA LEU A 34 -2.51 -4.52 6.33
C LEU A 34 -2.49 -4.44 7.86
N MET A 35 -3.16 -5.38 8.52
CA MET A 35 -3.23 -5.48 9.98
C MET A 35 -2.67 -6.82 10.44
N HIS A 36 -1.74 -6.80 11.38
CA HIS A 36 -1.29 -7.99 12.08
C HIS A 36 -2.36 -8.46 13.06
N VAL A 37 -2.68 -9.75 13.00
CA VAL A 37 -3.73 -10.39 13.79
C VAL A 37 -3.14 -11.60 14.48
N ASP A 38 -3.37 -11.68 15.79
CA ASP A 38 -3.20 -12.90 16.55
C ASP A 38 -4.38 -13.82 16.23
N THR A 39 -4.09 -14.95 15.60
CA THR A 39 -5.10 -15.90 15.13
C THR A 39 -5.71 -16.74 16.24
N GLU A 40 -5.03 -16.90 17.37
CA GLU A 40 -5.60 -17.57 18.56
C GLU A 40 -6.58 -16.63 19.26
N ALA A 41 -6.17 -15.37 19.41
CA ALA A 41 -6.96 -14.33 20.07
C ALA A 41 -8.05 -13.70 19.17
N GLY A 42 -8.01 -13.96 17.86
CA GLY A 42 -8.95 -13.45 16.87
C GLY A 42 -8.97 -11.92 16.74
N ARG A 43 -7.87 -11.23 17.07
CA ARG A 43 -7.83 -9.76 17.12
C ARG A 43 -6.47 -9.20 16.73
N ALA A 44 -6.46 -7.90 16.42
CA ALA A 44 -5.23 -7.19 16.11
C ALA A 44 -4.24 -7.21 17.28
N SER A 45 -2.97 -7.50 17.00
CA SER A 45 -1.89 -7.60 17.98
C SER A 45 -0.61 -6.95 17.46
N PRO A 46 0.33 -6.55 18.33
CA PRO A 46 1.64 -6.10 17.90
C PRO A 46 2.39 -7.18 17.11
N MET A 47 3.07 -6.77 16.04
CA MET A 47 4.02 -7.60 15.30
C MET A 47 5.22 -7.93 16.20
N ALA A 48 5.80 -9.12 16.03
CA ALA A 48 7.03 -9.50 16.71
C ALA A 48 8.24 -8.68 16.24
N ALA A 49 9.22 -8.50 17.13
CA ALA A 49 10.40 -7.66 16.91
C ALA A 49 11.13 -7.92 15.57
N PRO A 50 11.34 -9.18 15.13
CA PRO A 50 12.02 -9.42 13.85
C PRO A 50 11.31 -8.80 12.63
N LEU A 51 9.98 -8.66 12.67
CA LEU A 51 9.23 -8.04 11.59
C LEU A 51 9.30 -6.51 11.68
N THR A 52 9.12 -5.93 12.86
CA THR A 52 9.20 -4.48 13.06
C THR A 52 10.59 -3.93 12.77
N GLU A 53 11.65 -4.68 13.12
CA GLU A 53 13.04 -4.31 12.83
C GLU A 53 13.33 -4.30 11.32
N ARG A 54 12.83 -5.30 10.58
CA ARG A 54 12.94 -5.33 9.12
C ARG A 54 12.20 -4.18 8.46
N LEU A 55 10.99 -3.87 8.92
CA LEU A 55 10.21 -2.74 8.42
C LEU A 55 10.91 -1.40 8.71
N ALA A 56 11.47 -1.22 9.91
CA ALA A 56 12.23 -0.04 10.27
C ALA A 56 13.50 0.13 9.41
N ALA A 57 14.17 -0.96 9.07
CA ALA A 57 15.35 -0.95 8.20
C ALA A 57 15.03 -0.60 6.73
N LEU A 58 13.80 -0.81 6.27
CA LEU A 58 13.38 -0.43 4.91
C LEU A 58 13.26 1.09 4.75
N SER A 59 12.93 1.83 5.80
CA SER A 59 12.73 3.29 5.72
C SER A 59 13.99 4.05 5.26
N PRO A 60 15.19 3.86 5.86
CA PRO A 60 16.42 4.43 5.33
C PRO A 60 16.74 3.96 3.90
N GLY A 61 16.50 2.67 3.61
CA GLY A 61 16.74 2.07 2.29
C GLY A 61 15.82 2.62 1.19
N GLN A 62 14.70 3.23 1.55
CA GLN A 62 13.71 3.81 0.64
C GLN A 62 13.76 5.35 0.60
N SER A 63 14.68 5.99 1.33
CA SER A 63 14.77 7.45 1.46
C SER A 63 14.98 8.21 0.14
N GLY A 64 15.54 7.55 -0.88
CA GLY A 64 15.73 8.12 -2.21
C GLY A 64 14.59 7.86 -3.20
N LEU A 65 13.54 7.14 -2.79
CA LEU A 65 12.38 6.88 -3.65
C LEU A 65 11.40 8.04 -3.58
N GLU A 66 10.88 8.43 -4.74
CA GLU A 66 9.75 9.36 -4.79
C GLU A 66 8.51 8.69 -4.18
N VAL A 67 7.70 9.49 -3.49
CA VAL A 67 6.39 9.03 -3.04
C VAL A 67 5.53 8.73 -4.27
N PRO A 68 4.90 7.55 -4.39
CA PRO A 68 4.11 7.22 -5.56
C PRO A 68 2.96 8.20 -5.74
N GLU A 69 2.76 8.67 -6.97
CA GLU A 69 1.70 9.63 -7.34
C GLU A 69 0.29 9.15 -6.95
N HIS A 70 0.10 7.83 -6.92
CA HIS A 70 -1.17 7.16 -6.65
C HIS A 70 -1.46 7.01 -5.16
N ALA A 71 -0.47 7.20 -4.29
CA ALA A 71 -0.64 7.04 -2.86
C ALA A 71 -1.61 8.09 -2.30
N GLY A 72 -2.62 7.65 -1.57
CA GLY A 72 -3.65 8.48 -0.95
C GLY A 72 -4.65 9.08 -1.92
N ARG A 73 -4.68 8.66 -3.21
CA ARG A 73 -5.62 9.21 -4.17
C ARG A 73 -7.07 8.81 -3.85
N PRO A 74 -7.99 9.79 -3.72
CA PRO A 74 -9.40 9.49 -3.51
C PRO A 74 -10.09 9.13 -4.82
N ILE A 75 -11.20 8.41 -4.71
CA ILE A 75 -12.21 8.38 -5.78
C ILE A 75 -12.90 9.75 -5.76
N ARG A 76 -13.04 10.36 -6.94
CA ARG A 76 -13.75 11.61 -7.13
C ARG A 76 -14.72 11.48 -8.29
N ASP A 77 -15.81 12.22 -8.23
CA ASP A 77 -16.68 12.41 -9.38
C ASP A 77 -15.91 13.14 -10.49
N ILE A 78 -16.09 12.69 -11.72
CA ILE A 78 -15.48 13.24 -12.94
C ILE A 78 -16.54 13.78 -13.91
N GLY A 79 -17.81 13.84 -13.49
CA GLY A 79 -18.92 14.27 -14.32
C GLY A 79 -19.27 13.24 -15.39
N TRP A 80 -19.29 11.95 -15.02
CA TRP A 80 -19.68 10.90 -15.95
C TRP A 80 -21.12 11.12 -16.43
N PRO A 81 -21.39 11.16 -17.74
CA PRO A 81 -22.73 11.43 -18.24
C PRO A 81 -23.67 10.27 -17.87
N GLU A 82 -24.85 10.61 -17.31
CA GLU A 82 -25.95 9.66 -17.16
C GLU A 82 -26.33 9.13 -18.56
N PRO A 83 -26.52 7.82 -18.74
CA PRO A 83 -26.98 7.29 -20.01
C PRO A 83 -28.37 7.85 -20.34
N GLU A 84 -28.57 8.34 -21.58
CA GLU A 84 -29.88 8.78 -22.05
C GLU A 84 -30.89 7.62 -21.93
N VAL A 85 -31.90 7.81 -21.09
CA VAL A 85 -32.99 6.86 -20.93
C VAL A 85 -33.92 7.04 -22.13
N SER A 86 -34.03 6.00 -22.97
CA SER A 86 -34.99 5.92 -24.09
C SER A 86 -36.34 5.37 -23.67
#